data_AF-A0A844GF37-F1
#
_entry.id   AF-A0A844GF37-F1
#
_cell.length_a   1.000
_cell.length_b   1.000
_cell.length_c   1.000
_cell.angle_alpha   90.00
_cell.angle_beta   90.00
_cell.angle_gamma   90.00
#
_symmetry.space_group_name_H-M   'P 1'
#
loop_
_entity.id
_entity.type
_entity.pdbx_description
1 polymer ?
#
loop_
_entity_poly.entity_id
_entity_poly.type
_entity_poly.pdbx_seq_one_letter_code
_entity_poly.pdbx_strand_id
1 'polypeptide(L)'
;MGMAADNLECYENLANAIILQAVKDYKTVLFRLENHPNNRDAQFEKKRLEGFFHSNWYNTLTDLDAGTLISGVQARVKVEAVERRKRRAENLRRKAECEMKKLVKLLTEAGAALTPENIRALGDIA
;
A
#
# COMPACT_ATOMS: atom_id res chain seq x y z
N MET A 1 -9.64 42.17 -20.67
CA MET A 1 -10.03 41.75 -19.30
C MET A 1 -9.64 40.29 -19.00
N GLY A 2 -8.60 39.71 -19.63
CA GLY A 2 -8.25 38.28 -19.48
C GLY A 2 -7.09 37.95 -18.53
N MET A 3 -6.12 38.84 -18.31
CA MET A 3 -4.87 38.46 -17.60
C MET A 3 -5.00 38.22 -16.09
N ALA A 4 -6.05 38.71 -15.43
CA ALA A 4 -6.21 38.57 -13.98
C ALA A 4 -6.79 37.19 -13.61
N ALA A 5 -7.65 36.61 -14.47
CA ALA A 5 -8.23 35.30 -14.25
C ALA A 5 -7.17 34.19 -14.43
N ASP A 6 -6.33 34.31 -15.46
CA ASP A 6 -5.27 33.34 -15.76
C ASP A 6 -4.22 33.22 -14.62
N ASN A 7 -3.96 34.33 -13.92
CA ASN A 7 -3.04 34.33 -12.77
C ASN A 7 -3.66 33.70 -11.52
N LEU A 8 -4.97 33.89 -11.28
CA LEU A 8 -5.63 33.26 -10.13
C LEU A 8 -5.66 31.73 -10.30
N GLU A 9 -5.98 31.27 -11.50
CA GLU A 9 -5.98 29.84 -11.84
C GLU A 9 -4.59 29.21 -11.72
N CYS A 10 -3.52 29.93 -12.06
CA CYS A 10 -2.15 29.40 -11.95
C CYS A 10 -1.71 29.23 -10.49
N TYR A 11 -2.08 30.15 -9.60
CA TYR A 11 -1.79 30.02 -8.16
C TYR A 11 -2.64 28.94 -7.49
N GLU A 12 -3.91 28.81 -7.87
CA GLU A 12 -4.78 27.73 -7.38
C GLU A 12 -4.24 26.35 -7.80
N ASN A 13 -3.83 26.21 -9.06
CA ASN A 13 -3.21 24.99 -9.56
C ASN A 13 -1.91 24.66 -8.83
N LEU A 14 -1.10 25.68 -8.52
CA LEU A 14 0.13 25.50 -7.75
C LEU A 14 -0.17 25.04 -6.31
N ALA A 15 -1.12 25.67 -5.64
CA ALA A 15 -1.55 25.29 -4.29
C ALA A 15 -2.04 23.84 -4.25
N ASN A 16 -2.90 23.46 -5.20
CA ASN A 16 -3.40 22.11 -5.36
C ASN A 16 -2.28 21.10 -5.61
N ALA A 17 -1.31 21.43 -6.47
CA ALA A 17 -0.17 20.57 -6.76
C ALA A 17 0.70 20.32 -5.51
N ILE A 18 0.93 21.35 -4.70
CA ILE A 18 1.68 21.23 -3.44
C ILE A 18 0.94 20.29 -2.47
N ILE A 19 -0.38 20.46 -2.32
CA ILE A 19 -1.20 19.64 -1.42
C ILE A 19 -1.21 18.18 -1.89
N LEU A 20 -1.45 17.94 -3.19
CA LEU A 20 -1.45 16.60 -3.77
C LEU A 20 -0.10 15.89 -3.59
N GLN A 21 1.00 16.62 -3.76
CA GLN A 21 2.33 16.08 -3.55
C GLN A 21 2.57 15.72 -2.07
N ALA A 22 2.18 16.59 -1.13
CA ALA A 22 2.26 16.30 0.30
C ALA A 22 1.44 15.04 0.69
N VAL A 23 0.24 14.87 0.13
CA VAL A 23 -0.60 13.68 0.36
C VAL A 23 0.07 12.42 -0.18
N LYS A 24 0.70 12.49 -1.36
CA LYS A 24 1.44 11.37 -1.97
C LYS A 24 2.64 10.96 -1.11
N ASP A 25 3.38 11.93 -0.57
CA ASP A 25 4.51 11.67 0.30
C ASP A 25 4.04 11.06 1.63
N TYR A 26 2.93 11.57 2.19
CA TYR A 26 2.33 11.02 3.40
C TYR A 26 1.88 9.57 3.21
N LYS A 27 1.18 9.27 2.11
CA LYS A 27 0.79 7.89 1.74
C LYS A 27 2.01 6.97 1.66
N THR A 28 3.11 7.43 1.08
CA THR A 28 4.37 6.67 0.95
C THR A 28 4.99 6.37 2.31
N VAL A 29 5.05 7.36 3.19
CA VAL A 29 5.57 7.20 4.56
C VAL A 29 4.73 6.21 5.36
N LEU A 30 3.40 6.30 5.27
CA LEU A 30 2.50 5.35 5.96
C LEU A 30 2.72 3.90 5.47
N PHE A 31 2.91 3.66 4.17
CA PHE A 31 3.26 2.33 3.69
C PHE A 31 4.63 1.84 4.17
N ARG A 32 5.61 2.72 4.31
CA ARG A 32 6.91 2.35 4.88
C ARG A 32 6.74 1.92 6.33
N LEU A 33 5.97 2.66 7.12
CA LEU A 33 5.68 2.34 8.52
C LEU A 33 4.88 1.04 8.68
N GLU A 34 3.99 0.74 7.73
CA GLU A 34 3.22 -0.51 7.74
C GLU A 34 4.08 -1.77 7.55
N ASN A 35 5.22 -1.64 6.86
CA ASN A 35 6.20 -2.74 6.72
C ASN A 35 7.28 -2.67 7.82
N HIS A 36 7.64 -1.47 8.28
CA HIS A 36 8.72 -1.23 9.23
C HIS A 36 8.27 -0.22 10.31
N PRO A 37 7.49 -0.67 11.32
CA PRO A 37 6.90 0.23 12.31
C PRO A 37 7.93 1.00 13.14
N ASN A 38 9.13 0.42 13.34
CA ASN A 38 10.20 1.00 14.13
C ASN A 38 11.17 1.89 13.33
N ASN A 39 10.87 2.18 12.06
CA ASN A 39 11.71 3.05 11.24
C ASN A 39 11.61 4.51 11.73
N ARG A 40 12.68 4.99 12.38
CA ARG A 40 12.75 6.34 12.98
C ARG A 40 12.62 7.45 11.93
N ASP A 41 13.24 7.29 10.76
CA ASP A 41 13.17 8.28 9.69
C ASP A 41 11.75 8.41 9.15
N ALA A 42 11.07 7.28 8.94
CA ALA A 42 9.68 7.28 8.50
C ALA A 42 8.74 7.88 9.56
N GLN A 43 8.99 7.65 10.85
CA GLN A 43 8.22 8.29 11.92
C GLN A 43 8.45 9.80 11.97
N PHE A 44 9.69 10.25 11.75
CA PHE A 44 10.02 11.67 11.70
C PHE A 44 9.36 12.35 10.51
N GLU A 45 9.47 11.77 9.30
CA GLU A 45 8.81 12.31 8.10
C GLU A 45 7.29 12.34 8.25
N LYS A 46 6.68 11.33 8.90
CA LYS A 46 5.25 11.32 9.21
C LYS A 46 4.88 12.56 10.04
N LYS A 47 5.61 12.81 11.13
CA LYS A 47 5.37 13.97 12.01
C LYS A 47 5.58 15.29 11.29
N ARG A 48 6.60 15.38 10.43
CA ARG A 48 6.89 16.57 9.63
C ARG A 48 5.75 16.89 8.66
N LEU A 49 5.22 15.88 7.97
CA LEU A 49 4.07 16.03 7.07
C LEU A 49 2.78 16.36 7.83
N GLU A 50 2.53 15.73 8.98
CA GLU A 50 1.40 16.09 9.85
C GLU A 50 1.52 17.53 10.35
N GLY A 51 2.74 17.99 10.69
CA GLY A 51 3.01 19.38 11.03
C GLY A 51 2.74 20.34 9.87
N PHE A 52 3.07 19.96 8.63
CA PHE A 52 2.74 20.74 7.44
C PHE A 52 1.22 20.90 7.27
N PHE A 53 0.45 19.81 7.37
CA PHE A 53 -1.02 19.88 7.22
C PHE A 53 -1.69 20.71 8.32
N HIS A 54 -1.17 20.72 9.55
CA HIS A 54 -1.68 21.56 10.63
C HIS A 54 -1.07 22.98 10.65
N SER A 55 -0.20 23.30 9.70
CA SER A 55 0.46 24.60 9.67
C SER A 55 -0.47 25.69 9.14
N ASN A 56 -0.25 26.92 9.58
CA ASN A 56 -1.01 28.08 9.07
C ASN A 56 -0.81 28.28 7.55
N TRP A 57 0.31 27.80 7.02
CA TRP A 57 0.60 27.81 5.58
C TRP A 57 -0.37 26.93 4.80
N TYR A 58 -0.72 25.75 5.31
CA TYR A 58 -1.71 24.88 4.67
C TYR A 58 -3.09 25.55 4.63
N ASN A 59 -3.52 26.18 5.74
CA ASN A 59 -4.78 26.94 5.79
C ASN A 59 -4.80 28.16 4.86
N THR A 60 -3.63 28.64 4.43
CA THR A 60 -3.53 29.72 3.44
C THR A 60 -3.67 29.19 2.01
N LEU A 61 -3.30 27.93 1.77
CA LEU A 61 -3.36 27.28 0.46
C LEU A 61 -4.73 26.64 0.18
N THR A 62 -5.47 26.24 1.21
CA THR A 62 -6.77 25.58 1.06
C THR A 62 -7.63 25.71 2.30
N ASP A 63 -8.95 25.74 2.10
CA ASP A 63 -9.97 25.66 3.17
C ASP A 63 -10.30 24.21 3.59
N LEU A 64 -9.61 23.22 3.00
CA LEU A 64 -9.84 21.82 3.32
C LEU A 64 -9.40 21.52 4.76
N ASP A 65 -10.23 20.81 5.51
CA ASP A 65 -9.89 20.44 6.89
C ASP A 65 -8.75 19.40 6.92
N ALA A 66 -7.63 19.77 7.54
CA ALA A 66 -6.44 18.94 7.66
C ALA A 66 -6.70 17.61 8.38
N GLY A 67 -7.55 17.63 9.42
CA GLY A 67 -7.85 16.46 10.25
C GLY A 67 -8.58 15.37 9.47
N THR A 68 -9.59 15.76 8.69
CA THR A 68 -10.35 14.87 7.80
C THR A 68 -9.49 14.33 6.67
N LEU A 69 -8.61 15.16 6.09
CA LEU A 69 -7.66 14.72 5.06
C LEU A 69 -6.72 13.64 5.59
N ILE A 70 -6.04 13.91 6.71
CA ILE A 70 -5.11 12.96 7.33
C ILE A 70 -5.81 11.65 7.68
N SER A 71 -6.96 11.74 8.35
CA SER A 71 -7.73 10.57 8.79
C SER A 71 -8.19 9.72 7.60
N GLY A 72 -8.67 10.38 6.54
CA GLY A 72 -9.07 9.73 5.29
C GLY A 72 -7.91 9.01 4.60
N VAL A 73 -6.74 9.64 4.51
CA VAL A 73 -5.55 9.03 3.91
C VAL A 73 -5.07 7.83 4.74
N GLN A 74 -5.01 7.96 6.06
CA GLN A 74 -4.62 6.85 6.95
C GLN A 74 -5.57 5.65 6.80
N ALA A 75 -6.89 5.89 6.78
CA ALA A 75 -7.88 4.83 6.62
C ALA A 75 -7.72 4.10 5.27
N ARG A 76 -7.56 4.85 4.17
CA ARG A 76 -7.33 4.27 2.83
C ARG A 76 -6.04 3.45 2.78
N VAL A 77 -4.95 3.94 3.38
CA VAL A 77 -3.67 3.20 3.43
C VAL A 77 -3.80 1.90 4.20
N LYS A 78 -4.52 1.88 5.32
CA LYS A 78 -4.78 0.64 6.08
C LYS A 78 -5.51 -0.40 5.22
N VAL A 79 -6.57 0.00 4.51
CA VAL A 79 -7.30 -0.89 3.60
C VAL A 79 -6.39 -1.41 2.48
N GLU A 80 -5.67 -0.51 1.79
CA GLU A 80 -4.73 -0.88 0.72
C GLU A 80 -3.61 -1.80 1.23
N ALA A 81 -3.13 -1.60 2.46
CA ALA A 81 -2.10 -2.44 3.06
C ALA A 81 -2.59 -3.86 3.34
N VAL A 82 -3.80 -4.02 3.87
CA VAL A 82 -4.42 -5.33 4.10
C VAL A 82 -4.57 -6.08 2.78
N GLU A 83 -5.08 -5.43 1.74
CA GLU A 83 -5.22 -6.02 0.40
C GLU A 83 -3.86 -6.43 -0.19
N ARG A 84 -2.83 -5.59 -0.01
CA ARG A 84 -1.46 -5.91 -0.43
C ARG A 84 -0.90 -7.13 0.30
N ARG A 85 -1.13 -7.27 1.61
CA ARG A 85 -0.71 -8.45 2.39
C ARG A 85 -1.43 -9.71 1.89
N LYS A 86 -2.75 -9.64 1.70
CA LYS A 86 -3.55 -10.74 1.17
C LYS A 86 -3.07 -11.19 -0.21
N ARG A 87 -2.84 -10.26 -1.13
CA ARG A 87 -2.32 -10.55 -2.47
C ARG A 87 -0.91 -11.16 -2.45
N ARG A 88 -0.02 -10.69 -1.56
CA ARG A 88 1.31 -11.29 -1.38
C ARG A 88 1.21 -12.74 -0.87
N ALA A 89 0.37 -12.99 0.12
CA ALA A 89 0.13 -14.34 0.65
C ALA A 89 -0.46 -15.28 -0.42
N GLU A 90 -1.44 -14.79 -1.19
CA GLU A 90 -2.03 -15.55 -2.29
C GLU A 90 -1.00 -15.86 -3.39
N ASN A 91 -0.19 -14.88 -3.79
CA ASN A 91 0.86 -15.09 -4.78
C ASN A 91 1.91 -16.10 -4.31
N LEU A 92 2.28 -16.09 -3.02
CA LEU A 92 3.18 -17.09 -2.44
C LEU A 92 2.55 -18.48 -2.45
N ARG A 93 1.26 -18.58 -2.11
CA ARG A 93 0.51 -19.84 -2.19
C ARG A 93 0.48 -20.37 -3.62
N ARG A 94 0.13 -19.54 -4.60
CA ARG A 94 0.12 -19.93 -6.02
C ARG A 94 1.51 -20.37 -6.49
N LYS A 95 2.56 -19.67 -6.06
CA LYS A 95 3.94 -20.05 -6.36
C LYS A 95 4.28 -21.42 -5.77
N ALA A 96 3.95 -21.67 -4.50
CA ALA A 96 4.16 -22.96 -3.85
C ALA A 96 3.37 -24.09 -4.52
N GLU A 97 2.12 -23.83 -4.93
CA GLU A 97 1.30 -24.78 -5.68
C GLU A 97 1.91 -25.11 -7.06
N CYS A 98 2.44 -24.13 -7.78
CA CYS A 98 3.14 -24.36 -9.04
C CYS A 98 4.43 -25.19 -8.86
N GLU A 99 5.24 -24.88 -7.85
CA GLU A 99 6.43 -25.66 -7.53
C GLU A 99 6.07 -27.10 -7.11
N MET A 100 5.03 -27.27 -6.29
CA MET A 100 4.53 -28.60 -5.90
C MET A 100 4.06 -29.39 -7.13
N LYS A 101 3.26 -28.79 -8.01
CA LYS A 101 2.80 -29.43 -9.26
C LYS A 101 3.98 -29.86 -10.13
N LYS A 102 5.04 -29.05 -10.19
CA LYS A 102 6.26 -29.37 -10.92
C LYS A 102 6.98 -30.58 -10.30
N LEU A 103 7.11 -30.62 -8.98
CA LEU A 103 7.71 -31.76 -8.27
C LEU A 103 6.90 -33.04 -8.46
N VAL A 104 5.58 -32.97 -8.31
CA VAL A 104 4.67 -34.12 -8.53
C VAL A 104 4.85 -34.69 -9.94
N LYS A 105 4.89 -33.81 -10.95
CA LYS A 105 5.14 -34.23 -12.34
C LYS A 105 6.47 -34.98 -12.50
N LEU A 106 7.56 -34.45 -11.93
CA LEU A 106 8.88 -35.10 -11.98
C LEU A 106 8.88 -36.48 -11.30
N LEU A 107 8.19 -36.62 -10.16
CA LEU A 107 8.07 -37.91 -9.47
C LEU A 107 7.29 -38.93 -10.30
N THR A 108 6.20 -38.52 -10.95
CA THR A 108 5.44 -39.37 -11.86
C THR A 108 6.29 -39.82 -13.06
N GLU A 109 7.08 -38.92 -13.65
CA GLU A 109 7.99 -39.23 -14.77
C GLU A 109 9.13 -40.18 -14.35
N ALA A 110 9.59 -40.10 -13.09
CA ALA A 110 10.61 -41.00 -12.52
C ALA A 110 10.07 -42.41 -12.17
N GLY A 111 8.80 -42.71 -12.46
CA GLY A 111 8.19 -44.01 -12.20
C GLY A 111 7.66 -44.19 -10.77
N ALA A 112 7.65 -43.12 -9.95
CA ALA A 112 6.99 -43.17 -8.64
C ALA A 112 5.47 -43.04 -8.82
N ALA A 113 4.74 -44.12 -8.55
CA ALA A 113 3.28 -44.14 -8.59
C ALA A 113 2.69 -43.39 -7.38
N LEU A 114 2.60 -42.06 -7.48
CA LEU A 114 1.80 -41.25 -6.57
C LEU A 114 0.33 -41.35 -7.00
N THR A 115 -0.32 -42.47 -6.70
CA THR A 115 -1.75 -42.65 -7.00
C THR A 115 -2.60 -41.76 -6.08
N PRO A 116 -3.79 -41.33 -6.53
CA PRO A 116 -4.72 -40.56 -5.70
C PRO A 116 -5.08 -41.26 -4.37
N GLU A 117 -5.00 -42.60 -4.36
CA GLU A 117 -5.24 -43.46 -3.20
C GLU A 117 -4.17 -43.26 -2.11
N ASN A 118 -2.89 -43.15 -2.48
CA ASN A 118 -1.80 -42.94 -1.53
C ASN A 118 -1.85 -41.54 -0.87
N ILE A 119 -2.36 -40.54 -1.58
CA ILE A 119 -2.54 -39.18 -1.05
C ILE A 119 -3.73 -39.13 -0.07
N ARG A 120 -4.83 -39.84 -0.37
CA ARG A 120 -5.96 -40.00 0.55
C ARG A 120 -5.54 -40.68 1.86
N ALA A 121 -4.75 -41.75 1.75
CA ALA A 121 -4.26 -42.50 2.92
C ALA A 121 -3.37 -41.68 3.87
N LEU A 122 -2.70 -40.63 3.38
CA LEU A 122 -1.89 -39.72 4.22
C LEU A 122 -2.73 -38.65 4.95
N GLY A 123 -3.90 -38.29 4.41
CA GLY A 123 -4.81 -37.31 5.02
C GLY A 123 -5.64 -37.85 6.19
N ASP A 124 -5.83 -39.16 6.24
CA ASP A 124 -6.62 -39.85 7.28
C ASP A 124 -5.81 -40.20 8.54
N ILE A 125 -4.51 -39.88 8.59
CA ILE A 125 -3.60 -40.16 9.72
C ILE A 125 -3.46 -38.95 10.68
N ALA A 126 -4.19 -37.84 10.43
CA ALA A 126 -4.18 -36.65 11.29
C ALA A 126 -5.31 -36.64 12.32
#